data_AF-K6TZG2-F1
#
_entry.id   AF-K6TZG2-F1
#
_cell.length_a   1.000
_cell.length_b   1.000
_cell.length_c   1.000
_cell.angle_alpha   90.00
_cell.angle_beta   90.00
_cell.angle_gamma   90.00
#
_symmetry.space_group_name_H-M   'P 1'
#
loop_
_entity.id
_entity.type
_entity.pdbx_description
1 polymer ?
#
loop_
_entity_poly.entity_id
_entity_poly.type
_entity_poly.pdbx_seq_one_letter_code
_entity_poly.pdbx_strand_id
1 'polypeptide(L)'
;MKKRYVMFVDERGFLNSYDNGNNTLIGIIFEYDYCIDSKSENCVLRTKLSEYKEKIFSHSSFHVPFDDILLDEKVYKSINMVEIKKFIDGLPSLINSLKFTIIASTIKQDTTKSNDSYSIAAKKLLKKFYSFIISNNGEAGGIILEARNNRDSYVMQQNFFNIYNERNVNLSILGDIKEKINTFMVCEKKSKTYGSCIELSNIINDIIYRVSSSCNDVERKYICRMEYDNVNKLLDCIKQKTYRDTELGITSDQLQTIYYNNIETINKELTILREQLMLKDSRINEKEKEINNLNNEIQMLNQQLEEVLVHGKDKNILSRIFSDIDVSIKGVSKIVTAAKN
;
A
#
# COMPACT_ATOMS: atom_id res chain seq x y z
N MET A 1 -10.50 19.79 14.52
CA MET A 1 -9.25 19.03 14.32
C MET A 1 -9.60 17.78 13.51
N LYS A 2 -8.83 17.40 12.47
CA LYS A 2 -9.14 16.22 11.66
C LYS A 2 -8.74 14.95 12.41
N LYS A 3 -9.52 13.87 12.28
CA LYS A 3 -9.32 12.63 13.04
C LYS A 3 -8.17 11.81 12.48
N ARG A 4 -7.33 11.28 13.36
CA ARG A 4 -6.26 10.33 13.02
C ARG A 4 -6.56 9.00 13.71
N TYR A 5 -6.20 7.91 13.06
CA TYR A 5 -6.50 6.57 13.55
C TYR A 5 -5.25 5.70 13.64
N VAL A 6 -5.27 4.73 14.54
CA VAL A 6 -4.20 3.74 14.67
C VAL A 6 -4.84 2.37 14.76
N MET A 7 -4.37 1.44 13.93
CA MET A 7 -4.76 0.04 13.95
C MET A 7 -3.67 -0.81 14.61
N PHE A 8 -4.05 -1.59 15.60
CA PHE A 8 -3.22 -2.62 16.22
C PHE A 8 -3.57 -3.95 15.59
N VAL A 9 -2.56 -4.71 15.15
CA VAL A 9 -2.75 -6.01 14.48
C VAL A 9 -1.90 -7.05 15.18
N ASP A 10 -2.48 -8.23 15.43
CA ASP A 10 -1.68 -9.43 15.69
C ASP A 10 -1.42 -10.11 14.35
N GLU A 11 -0.20 -9.94 13.85
CA GLU A 11 0.23 -10.40 12.53
C GLU A 11 0.26 -11.92 12.40
N ARG A 12 0.18 -12.68 13.50
CA ARG A 12 0.15 -14.15 13.42
C ARG A 12 -1.21 -14.65 12.91
N GLY A 13 -2.26 -13.86 13.14
CA GLY A 13 -3.63 -14.31 12.93
C GLY A 13 -3.95 -15.58 13.72
N PHE A 14 -5.02 -16.26 13.34
CA PHE A 14 -5.32 -17.59 13.83
C PHE A 14 -6.05 -18.43 12.78
N LEU A 15 -5.85 -19.75 12.89
CA LEU A 15 -6.50 -20.75 12.05
C LEU A 15 -7.73 -21.30 12.77
N ASN A 16 -8.90 -21.24 12.14
CA ASN A 16 -10.06 -21.95 12.66
C ASN A 16 -9.97 -23.43 12.30
N SER A 17 -9.77 -24.29 13.31
CA SER A 17 -9.67 -25.74 13.18
C SER A 17 -10.98 -26.41 12.74
N TYR A 18 -12.13 -25.77 12.95
CA TYR A 18 -13.44 -26.32 12.60
C TYR A 18 -13.88 -26.08 11.14
N ASP A 19 -13.35 -25.04 10.49
CA ASP A 19 -13.76 -24.62 9.14
C ASP A 19 -12.60 -24.77 8.13
N ASN A 20 -12.05 -25.98 7.96
CA ASN A 20 -11.03 -26.29 6.95
C ASN A 20 -9.80 -25.33 6.94
N GLY A 21 -9.37 -24.82 8.09
CA GLY A 21 -8.16 -24.00 8.19
C GLY A 21 -8.33 -22.53 7.77
N ASN A 22 -9.49 -21.92 8.02
CA ASN A 22 -9.68 -20.48 7.77
C ASN A 22 -8.58 -19.64 8.45
N ASN A 23 -7.82 -18.86 7.69
CA ASN A 23 -6.86 -17.89 8.20
C ASN A 23 -7.57 -16.57 8.49
N THR A 24 -7.57 -16.13 9.74
CA THR A 24 -8.19 -14.89 10.19
C THR A 24 -7.15 -13.92 10.75
N LEU A 25 -7.19 -12.68 10.26
CA LEU A 25 -6.46 -11.55 10.82
C LEU A 25 -7.43 -10.50 11.35
N ILE A 26 -7.08 -9.90 12.48
CA ILE A 26 -7.91 -8.90 13.17
C ILE A 26 -7.09 -7.64 13.39
N GLY A 27 -7.72 -6.49 13.12
CA GLY A 27 -7.21 -5.17 13.42
C GLY A 27 -8.13 -4.44 14.39
N ILE A 28 -7.57 -3.89 15.47
CA ILE A 28 -8.27 -3.06 16.44
C ILE A 28 -7.90 -1.61 16.22
N ILE A 29 -8.88 -0.79 15.84
CA ILE A 29 -8.71 0.60 15.44
C ILE A 29 -9.15 1.53 16.57
N PHE A 30 -8.30 2.50 16.89
CA PHE A 30 -8.59 3.60 17.82
C PHE A 30 -8.42 4.94 17.12
N GLU A 31 -9.14 5.96 17.61
CA GLU A 31 -8.80 7.36 17.33
C GLU A 31 -7.53 7.73 18.14
N TYR A 32 -6.56 8.39 17.49
CA TYR A 32 -5.23 8.64 18.06
C TYR A 32 -5.31 9.36 19.41
N ASP A 33 -6.09 10.44 19.49
CA ASP A 33 -6.22 11.27 20.70
C ASP A 33 -6.94 10.53 21.85
N TYR A 34 -7.68 9.46 21.55
CA TYR A 34 -8.32 8.63 22.57
C TYR A 34 -7.35 7.66 23.24
N CYS A 35 -6.36 7.16 22.49
CA CYS A 35 -5.55 6.02 22.88
C CYS A 35 -4.06 6.33 23.11
N ILE A 36 -3.56 7.48 22.67
CA ILE A 36 -2.17 7.90 22.79
C ILE A 36 -2.02 9.00 23.83
N ASP A 37 -1.04 8.87 24.74
CA ASP A 37 -0.77 9.89 25.74
C ASP A 37 -0.36 11.21 25.10
N SER A 38 -0.88 12.30 25.62
CA SER A 38 -0.37 13.63 25.31
C SER A 38 0.86 13.92 26.18
N LYS A 39 1.63 14.97 25.85
CA LYS A 39 2.87 15.31 26.56
C LYS A 39 2.69 15.56 28.07
N SER A 40 1.47 15.76 28.56
CA SER A 40 1.18 16.09 29.97
C SER A 40 0.09 15.22 30.62
N GLU A 41 -0.63 14.38 29.88
CA GLU A 41 -1.78 13.64 30.41
C GLU A 41 -1.87 12.22 29.83
N ASN A 42 -2.22 11.26 30.70
CA ASN A 42 -2.56 9.90 30.30
C ASN A 42 -3.77 9.94 29.35
N CYS A 43 -3.75 9.08 28.34
CA CYS A 43 -4.88 8.97 27.41
C CYS A 43 -6.15 8.44 28.11
N VAL A 44 -7.30 8.72 27.50
CA VAL A 44 -8.60 8.27 28.01
C VAL A 44 -8.67 6.75 28.11
N LEU A 45 -8.11 6.04 27.12
CA LEU A 45 -8.03 4.59 27.14
C LEU A 45 -7.27 4.08 28.37
N ARG A 46 -6.06 4.61 28.63
CA ARG A 46 -5.25 4.20 29.77
C ARG A 46 -5.98 4.46 31.08
N THR A 47 -6.58 5.63 31.23
CA THR A 47 -7.31 6.01 32.45
C THR A 47 -8.44 5.01 32.74
N LYS A 48 -9.28 4.69 31.73
CA LYS A 48 -10.36 3.71 31.89
C LYS A 48 -9.86 2.30 32.22
N LEU A 49 -8.75 1.89 31.61
CA LEU A 49 -8.12 0.60 31.90
C LEU A 49 -7.57 0.57 33.34
N SER A 50 -6.85 1.61 33.78
CA SER A 50 -6.37 1.72 35.15
C SER A 50 -7.51 1.69 36.17
N GLU A 51 -8.56 2.49 35.97
CA GLU A 51 -9.75 2.49 36.84
C GLU A 51 -10.43 1.12 36.94
N TYR A 52 -10.47 0.37 35.83
CA TYR A 52 -11.03 -0.98 35.83
C TYR A 52 -10.17 -1.95 36.64
N LYS A 53 -8.84 -1.89 36.48
CA LYS A 53 -7.89 -2.67 37.29
C LYS A 53 -8.05 -2.37 38.78
N GLU A 54 -8.10 -1.09 39.16
CA GLU A 54 -8.23 -0.68 40.57
C GLU A 54 -9.51 -1.17 41.23
N LYS A 55 -10.61 -1.27 40.48
CA LYS A 55 -11.90 -1.79 40.99
C LYS A 55 -11.87 -3.29 41.29
N ILE A 56 -10.99 -4.03 40.62
CA ILE A 56 -11.00 -5.51 40.65
C ILE A 56 -9.84 -6.05 41.48
N PHE A 57 -8.66 -5.47 41.35
CA PHE A 57 -7.43 -5.98 41.92
C PHE A 57 -6.98 -5.19 43.15
N SER A 58 -6.51 -5.92 44.16
CA SER A 58 -5.79 -5.34 45.29
C SER A 58 -4.46 -4.70 44.82
N HIS A 59 -3.93 -3.69 45.53
CA HIS A 59 -2.75 -2.90 45.11
C HIS A 59 -1.51 -3.74 44.71
N SER A 60 -1.34 -4.94 45.27
CA SER A 60 -0.24 -5.86 44.94
C SER A 60 -0.27 -6.42 43.51
N SER A 61 -1.44 -6.41 42.85
CA SER A 61 -1.67 -7.00 41.52
C SER A 61 -1.80 -5.93 40.42
N PHE A 62 -1.60 -4.66 40.75
CA PHE A 62 -1.82 -3.53 39.84
C PHE A 62 -0.82 -3.44 38.67
N HIS A 63 0.41 -3.91 38.87
CA HIS A 63 1.48 -3.85 37.87
C HIS A 63 1.39 -4.92 36.78
N VAL A 64 0.39 -5.79 36.85
CA VAL A 64 0.17 -6.89 35.91
C VAL A 64 -0.42 -6.35 34.60
N PRO A 65 0.16 -6.63 33.42
CA PRO A 65 -0.45 -6.28 32.13
C PRO A 65 -1.84 -6.89 31.94
N PHE A 66 -2.73 -6.18 31.25
CA PHE A 66 -4.15 -6.51 31.14
C PHE A 66 -4.42 -7.87 30.46
N ASP A 67 -3.71 -8.14 29.38
CA ASP A 67 -3.79 -9.36 28.57
C ASP A 67 -3.09 -10.56 29.21
N ASP A 68 -2.04 -10.32 30.02
CA ASP A 68 -1.37 -11.42 30.71
C ASP A 68 -2.27 -12.10 31.76
N ILE A 69 -3.30 -11.40 32.25
CA ILE A 69 -4.34 -11.97 33.15
C ILE A 69 -5.09 -13.14 32.46
N LEU A 70 -5.08 -13.21 31.13
CA LEU A 70 -5.77 -14.22 30.32
C LEU A 70 -4.88 -15.40 29.87
N LEU A 71 -3.57 -15.39 30.17
CA LEU A 71 -2.60 -16.43 29.79
C LEU A 71 -2.26 -17.39 30.95
N ASP A 72 -1.89 -18.64 30.64
CA ASP A 72 -1.95 -19.80 31.55
C ASP A 72 -0.89 -19.87 32.69
N GLU A 73 -1.20 -20.76 33.63
CA GLU A 73 -0.76 -20.99 35.02
C GLU A 73 0.76 -21.02 35.35
N LYS A 74 1.56 -19.99 35.07
CA LYS A 74 2.86 -19.79 35.80
C LYS A 74 3.24 -18.35 36.13
N VAL A 75 2.56 -17.34 35.58
CA VAL A 75 2.94 -15.93 35.81
C VAL A 75 2.25 -15.31 37.04
N TYR A 76 1.06 -15.80 37.42
CA TYR A 76 0.24 -15.21 38.49
C TYR A 76 -0.13 -16.18 39.61
N LYS A 77 0.87 -16.71 40.33
CA LYS A 77 0.64 -17.43 41.60
C LYS A 77 -0.01 -16.54 42.68
N SER A 78 -0.06 -15.22 42.49
CA SER A 78 -0.49 -14.24 43.48
C SER A 78 -1.89 -13.65 43.30
N ILE A 79 -2.55 -13.85 42.14
CA ILE A 79 -3.91 -13.32 41.90
C ILE A 79 -4.93 -14.40 42.31
N ASN A 80 -5.88 -14.04 43.18
CA ASN A 80 -6.89 -14.99 43.61
C ASN A 80 -7.93 -15.23 42.49
N MET A 81 -8.40 -16.47 42.36
CA MET A 81 -9.48 -16.87 41.44
C MET A 81 -10.74 -16.00 41.54
N VAL A 82 -11.04 -15.44 42.71
CA VAL A 82 -12.16 -14.49 42.89
C VAL A 82 -11.92 -13.18 42.12
N GLU A 83 -10.70 -12.64 42.15
CA GLU A 83 -10.34 -11.43 41.39
C GLU A 83 -10.36 -11.71 39.88
N ILE A 84 -9.89 -12.90 39.47
CA ILE A 84 -9.97 -13.35 38.07
C ILE A 84 -11.44 -13.43 37.62
N LYS A 85 -12.34 -14.05 38.41
CA LYS A 85 -13.76 -14.13 38.05
C LYS A 85 -14.37 -12.72 37.91
N LYS A 86 -14.13 -11.82 38.87
CA LYS A 86 -14.58 -10.42 38.80
C LYS A 86 -14.05 -9.69 37.56
N PHE A 87 -12.77 -9.91 37.23
CA PHE A 87 -12.16 -9.36 36.04
C PHE A 87 -12.88 -9.82 34.78
N ILE A 88 -13.17 -11.11 34.66
CA ILE A 88 -13.78 -11.66 33.46
C ILE A 88 -15.26 -11.24 33.36
N ASP A 89 -16.02 -11.29 34.46
CA ASP A 89 -17.44 -10.90 34.48
C ASP A 89 -17.66 -9.42 34.15
N GLY A 90 -16.69 -8.55 34.45
CA GLY A 90 -16.74 -7.13 34.10
C GLY A 90 -16.33 -6.80 32.66
N LEU A 91 -15.72 -7.74 31.91
CA LEU A 91 -15.21 -7.48 30.55
C LEU A 91 -16.27 -6.93 29.59
N PRO A 92 -17.53 -7.43 29.56
CA PRO A 92 -18.55 -6.86 28.68
C PRO A 92 -18.79 -5.38 28.96
N SER A 93 -18.85 -4.99 30.24
CA SER A 93 -19.05 -3.59 30.64
C SER A 93 -17.86 -2.72 30.25
N LEU A 94 -16.64 -3.20 30.53
CA LEU A 94 -15.42 -2.52 30.13
C LEU A 94 -15.40 -2.30 28.62
N ILE A 95 -15.49 -3.37 27.84
CA ILE A 95 -15.42 -3.33 26.38
C ILE A 95 -16.47 -2.39 25.82
N ASN A 96 -17.73 -2.48 26.26
CA ASN A 96 -18.78 -1.60 25.81
C ASN A 96 -18.42 -0.11 26.00
N SER A 97 -17.83 0.24 27.15
CA SER A 97 -17.44 1.62 27.49
C SER A 97 -16.28 2.20 26.68
N LEU A 98 -15.49 1.36 26.00
CA LEU A 98 -14.29 1.78 25.27
C LEU A 98 -14.60 2.18 23.82
N LYS A 99 -13.92 3.20 23.32
CA LYS A 99 -14.09 3.69 21.93
C LYS A 99 -13.05 3.04 21.02
N PHE A 100 -13.45 1.98 20.34
CA PHE A 100 -12.62 1.31 19.33
C PHE A 100 -13.50 0.61 18.30
N THR A 101 -12.89 0.23 17.19
CA THR A 101 -13.53 -0.47 16.08
C THR A 101 -12.72 -1.70 15.71
N ILE A 102 -13.39 -2.80 15.41
CA ILE A 102 -12.76 -4.07 15.02
C ILE A 102 -12.94 -4.26 13.52
N ILE A 103 -11.86 -4.57 12.81
CA ILE A 103 -11.92 -5.09 11.45
C ILE A 103 -11.34 -6.50 11.42
N ALA A 104 -12.01 -7.41 10.73
CA ALA A 104 -11.57 -8.79 10.61
C ALA A 104 -11.50 -9.19 9.13
N SER A 105 -10.52 -10.01 8.79
CA SER A 105 -10.32 -10.56 7.45
C SER A 105 -10.11 -12.06 7.56
N THR A 106 -11.06 -12.84 7.03
CA THR A 106 -11.04 -14.30 7.07
C THR A 106 -10.98 -14.86 5.65
N ILE A 107 -10.02 -15.74 5.40
CA ILE A 107 -9.82 -16.44 4.13
C ILE A 107 -9.85 -17.94 4.36
N LYS A 108 -10.70 -18.64 3.59
CA LYS A 108 -10.67 -20.10 3.51
C LYS A 108 -9.32 -20.53 2.92
N GLN A 109 -8.61 -21.41 3.63
CA GLN A 109 -7.38 -21.99 3.11
C GLN A 109 -7.74 -22.93 1.96
N ASP A 110 -7.44 -22.51 0.74
CA ASP A 110 -7.64 -23.32 -0.46
C ASP A 110 -6.39 -24.18 -0.63
N THR A 111 -6.48 -25.48 -0.31
CA THR A 111 -5.37 -26.43 -0.38
C THR A 111 -4.84 -26.62 -1.81
N THR A 112 -5.52 -26.05 -2.81
CA THR A 112 -5.25 -26.27 -4.25
C THR A 112 -4.58 -25.09 -4.96
N LYS A 113 -4.47 -23.91 -4.34
CA LYS A 113 -3.89 -22.70 -4.97
C LYS A 113 -2.62 -22.22 -4.28
N SER A 114 -1.62 -21.87 -5.09
CA SER A 114 -0.33 -21.30 -4.71
C SER A 114 -0.40 -19.90 -4.06
N ASN A 115 -1.60 -19.30 -3.93
CA ASN A 115 -1.73 -18.00 -3.31
C ASN A 115 -1.75 -18.15 -1.80
N ASP A 116 -0.72 -17.60 -1.15
CA ASP A 116 -0.59 -17.54 0.30
C ASP A 116 -1.83 -16.93 0.95
N SER A 117 -2.63 -17.78 1.61
CA SER A 117 -3.87 -17.39 2.30
C SER A 117 -3.66 -16.25 3.30
N TYR A 118 -2.47 -16.21 3.92
CA TYR A 118 -2.06 -15.14 4.82
C TYR A 118 -1.93 -13.82 4.07
N SER A 119 -1.18 -13.80 2.95
CA SER A 119 -1.04 -12.63 2.09
C SER A 119 -2.39 -12.06 1.66
N ILE A 120 -3.34 -12.92 1.26
CA ILE A 120 -4.70 -12.48 0.90
C ILE A 120 -5.42 -11.88 2.11
N ALA A 121 -5.38 -12.54 3.27
CA ALA A 121 -6.03 -12.07 4.49
C ALA A 121 -5.49 -10.70 4.91
N ALA A 122 -4.16 -10.52 4.89
CA ALA A 122 -3.50 -9.27 5.24
C ALA A 122 -3.84 -8.14 4.25
N LYS A 123 -3.81 -8.42 2.93
CA LYS A 123 -4.23 -7.44 1.90
C LYS A 123 -5.67 -6.99 2.11
N LYS A 124 -6.59 -7.93 2.37
CA LYS A 124 -7.99 -7.61 2.68
C LYS A 124 -8.13 -6.80 3.98
N LEU A 125 -7.36 -7.12 5.03
CA LEU A 125 -7.36 -6.35 6.27
C LEU A 125 -6.92 -4.90 6.03
N LEU A 126 -5.82 -4.70 5.31
CA LEU A 126 -5.33 -3.37 4.93
C LEU A 126 -6.38 -2.61 4.12
N LYS A 127 -7.02 -3.26 3.14
CA LYS A 127 -8.11 -2.65 2.34
C LYS A 127 -9.27 -2.20 3.23
N LYS A 128 -9.70 -3.03 4.19
CA LYS A 128 -10.74 -2.66 5.16
C LYS A 128 -10.34 -1.48 6.02
N PHE A 129 -9.06 -1.41 6.44
CA PHE A 129 -8.58 -0.27 7.19
C PHE A 129 -8.62 1.02 6.36
N TYR A 130 -8.19 0.96 5.08
CA TYR A 130 -8.34 2.09 4.17
C TYR A 130 -9.80 2.53 4.01
N SER A 131 -10.73 1.60 3.75
CA SER A 131 -12.16 1.89 3.67
C SER A 131 -12.66 2.56 4.94
N PHE A 132 -12.27 2.05 6.11
CA PHE A 132 -12.63 2.65 7.39
C PHE A 132 -12.16 4.10 7.51
N ILE A 133 -10.89 4.39 7.19
CA ILE A 133 -10.34 5.75 7.25
C ILE A 133 -11.14 6.70 6.33
N ILE A 134 -11.45 6.26 5.11
CA ILE A 134 -12.19 7.06 4.12
C ILE A 134 -13.62 7.32 4.61
N SER A 135 -14.35 6.27 4.97
CA SER A 135 -15.74 6.35 5.42
C SER A 135 -15.91 7.22 6.67
N ASN A 136 -14.87 7.33 7.50
CA ASN A 136 -14.87 8.16 8.71
C ASN A 136 -14.21 9.53 8.52
N ASN A 137 -13.90 9.95 7.28
CA ASN A 137 -13.22 11.21 6.97
C ASN A 137 -11.90 11.40 7.75
N GLY A 138 -11.17 10.31 8.00
CA GLY A 138 -9.88 10.35 8.67
C GLY A 138 -8.80 11.03 7.83
N GLU A 139 -7.97 11.83 8.48
CA GLU A 139 -6.80 12.48 7.86
C GLU A 139 -5.73 11.45 7.54
N ALA A 140 -5.33 10.67 8.55
CA ALA A 140 -4.27 9.68 8.46
C ALA A 140 -4.53 8.46 9.35
N GLY A 141 -3.84 7.37 9.02
CA GLY A 141 -3.87 6.07 9.66
C GLY A 141 -2.45 5.56 9.93
N GLY A 142 -2.25 4.97 11.10
CA GLY A 142 -1.03 4.22 11.45
C GLY A 142 -1.33 2.75 11.73
N ILE A 143 -0.34 1.88 11.52
CA ILE A 143 -0.39 0.46 11.87
C ILE A 143 0.69 0.17 12.91
N ILE A 144 0.32 -0.52 13.98
CA ILE A 144 1.22 -0.91 15.05
C ILE A 144 1.15 -2.42 15.26
N LEU A 145 2.31 -3.07 15.26
CA LEU A 145 2.48 -4.47 15.68
C LEU A 145 3.18 -4.53 17.04
N GLU A 146 2.88 -5.56 17.82
CA GLU A 146 3.59 -5.86 19.06
C GLU A 146 4.98 -6.45 18.75
N ALA A 147 6.03 -5.89 19.35
CA ALA A 147 7.38 -6.47 19.30
C ALA A 147 7.43 -7.73 20.17
N ARG A 148 7.80 -8.88 19.57
CA ARG A 148 7.86 -10.19 20.24
C ARG A 148 9.20 -10.84 19.96
N ASN A 149 9.80 -11.44 20.98
CA ASN A 149 11.21 -11.85 20.96
C ASN A 149 11.47 -13.27 20.42
N ASN A 150 10.55 -13.86 19.65
CA ASN A 150 10.73 -15.20 19.07
C ASN A 150 10.92 -15.15 17.55
N ARG A 151 11.64 -16.14 17.01
CA ARG A 151 12.03 -16.18 15.59
C ARG A 151 10.83 -16.15 14.64
N ASP A 152 9.78 -16.89 14.97
CA ASP A 152 8.59 -16.98 14.13
C ASP A 152 7.82 -15.65 14.07
N SER A 153 7.81 -14.87 15.16
CA SER A 153 7.21 -13.53 15.19
C SER A 153 7.96 -12.57 14.29
N TYR A 154 9.30 -12.59 14.27
CA TYR A 154 10.07 -11.74 13.35
C TYR A 154 9.75 -12.04 11.88
N VAL A 155 9.59 -13.31 11.53
CA VAL A 155 9.21 -13.72 10.17
C VAL A 155 7.82 -13.18 9.83
N MET A 156 6.85 -13.33 10.72
CA MET A 156 5.47 -12.85 10.47
C MET A 156 5.37 -11.32 10.41
N GLN A 157 6.08 -10.61 11.28
CA GLN A 157 6.18 -9.15 11.26
C GLN A 157 6.80 -8.65 9.95
N GLN A 158 7.88 -9.28 9.50
CA GLN A 158 8.51 -8.96 8.23
C GLN A 158 7.57 -9.23 7.05
N ASN A 159 6.85 -10.36 7.06
CA ASN A 159 5.89 -10.70 6.02
C ASN A 159 4.76 -9.66 5.96
N PHE A 160 4.21 -9.26 7.11
CA PHE A 160 3.19 -8.21 7.17
C PHE A 160 3.73 -6.87 6.66
N PHE A 161 4.94 -6.49 7.06
CA PHE A 161 5.60 -5.27 6.61
C PHE A 161 5.84 -5.24 5.11
N ASN A 162 6.26 -6.36 4.51
CA ASN A 162 6.42 -6.49 3.06
C ASN A 162 5.09 -6.24 2.32
N ILE A 163 4.00 -6.87 2.79
CA ILE A 163 2.66 -6.67 2.24
C ILE A 163 2.20 -5.22 2.38
N TYR A 164 2.50 -4.60 3.53
CA TYR A 164 2.24 -3.17 3.75
C TYR A 164 3.06 -2.29 2.79
N ASN A 165 4.34 -2.56 2.53
CA ASN A 165 5.14 -1.74 1.60
C ASN A 165 4.66 -1.87 0.15
N GLU A 166 4.27 -3.07 -0.25
CA GLU A 166 3.73 -3.33 -1.59
C GLU A 166 2.25 -2.97 -1.73
N ARG A 167 1.62 -2.34 -0.71
CA ARG A 167 0.18 -2.01 -0.69
C ARG A 167 -0.27 -1.22 -1.92
N ASN A 168 0.61 -0.40 -2.49
CA ASN A 168 0.32 0.42 -3.67
C ASN A 168 0.11 -0.42 -4.95
N VAL A 169 0.81 -1.55 -5.04
CA VAL A 169 0.67 -2.51 -6.15
C VAL A 169 -0.46 -3.50 -5.86
N ASN A 170 -0.62 -3.86 -4.58
CA ASN A 170 -1.47 -4.96 -4.15
C ASN A 170 -2.95 -4.62 -3.88
N LEU A 171 -3.28 -3.36 -3.60
CA LEU A 171 -4.64 -2.98 -3.13
C LEU A 171 -5.49 -2.22 -4.16
N SER A 172 -4.95 -1.90 -5.34
CA SER A 172 -5.63 -1.11 -6.39
C SER A 172 -6.33 0.16 -5.86
N ILE A 173 -5.68 0.85 -4.92
CA ILE A 173 -6.20 2.08 -4.31
C ILE A 173 -5.89 3.26 -5.23
N LEU A 174 -6.88 4.09 -5.57
CA LEU A 174 -6.73 5.24 -6.47
C LEU A 174 -6.30 6.52 -5.72
N GLY A 175 -5.45 7.35 -6.34
CA GLY A 175 -5.15 8.75 -5.92
C GLY A 175 -4.44 8.95 -4.57
N ASP A 176 -4.60 10.16 -4.00
CA ASP A 176 -4.04 10.64 -2.71
C ASP A 176 -4.46 9.81 -1.48
N ILE A 177 -5.40 8.88 -1.68
CA ILE A 177 -5.87 7.92 -0.66
C ILE A 177 -4.71 7.04 -0.17
N LYS A 178 -3.69 6.81 -1.02
CA LYS A 178 -2.49 6.02 -0.69
C LYS A 178 -1.65 6.62 0.44
N GLU A 179 -1.68 7.94 0.60
CA GLU A 179 -0.92 8.64 1.64
C GLU A 179 -1.65 8.67 2.99
N LYS A 180 -2.92 8.24 3.03
CA LYS A 180 -3.69 8.21 4.27
C LYS A 180 -3.11 7.23 5.28
N ILE A 181 -2.59 6.07 4.87
CA ILE A 181 -1.90 5.16 5.79
C ILE A 181 -0.41 5.25 5.54
N ASN A 182 0.27 6.01 6.39
CA ASN A 182 1.66 6.41 6.19
C ASN A 182 2.60 5.99 7.33
N THR A 183 2.06 5.47 8.43
CA THR A 183 2.85 5.07 9.60
C THR A 183 2.76 3.57 9.81
N PHE A 184 3.91 2.92 9.95
CA PHE A 184 4.04 1.53 10.37
C PHE A 184 5.07 1.47 11.50
N MET A 185 4.73 0.82 12.60
CA MET A 185 5.62 0.72 13.76
C MET A 185 5.52 -0.67 14.38
N VAL A 186 6.65 -1.18 14.86
CA VAL A 186 6.72 -2.33 15.76
C VAL A 186 7.09 -1.81 17.13
N CYS A 187 6.30 -2.13 18.15
CA CYS A 187 6.44 -1.53 19.47
C CYS A 187 6.37 -2.56 20.58
N GLU A 188 7.23 -2.42 21.58
CA GLU A 188 7.21 -3.29 22.76
C GLU A 188 5.92 -3.09 23.56
N LYS A 189 5.39 -4.19 24.10
CA LYS A 189 4.24 -4.19 25.01
C LYS A 189 4.40 -3.24 26.20
N LYS A 190 5.62 -3.07 26.71
CA LYS A 190 5.94 -2.17 27.84
C LYS A 190 6.02 -0.68 27.44
N SER A 191 5.71 -0.35 26.19
CA SER A 191 5.72 1.02 25.69
C SER A 191 4.79 1.91 26.51
N LYS A 192 5.34 3.02 27.02
CA LYS A 192 4.56 4.08 27.67
C LYS A 192 3.60 4.77 26.71
N THR A 193 3.72 4.61 25.40
CA THR A 193 2.83 5.28 24.44
C THR A 193 1.73 4.34 23.96
N TYR A 194 2.09 3.08 23.66
CA TYR A 194 1.22 2.15 22.95
C TYR A 194 0.84 0.91 23.76
N GLY A 195 1.46 0.68 24.93
CA GLY A 195 1.31 -0.55 25.70
C GLY A 195 -0.14 -0.87 26.05
N SER A 196 -0.90 0.11 26.56
CA SER A 196 -2.32 -0.08 26.89
C SER A 196 -3.18 -0.49 25.69
N CYS A 197 -2.83 -0.04 24.48
CA CYS A 197 -3.53 -0.43 23.26
C CYS A 197 -3.17 -1.84 22.83
N ILE A 198 -1.89 -2.22 22.96
CA ILE A 198 -1.40 -3.57 22.68
C ILE A 198 -2.08 -4.57 23.61
N GLU A 199 -2.10 -4.29 24.92
CA GLU A 199 -2.75 -5.15 25.91
C GLU A 199 -4.25 -5.36 25.58
N LEU A 200 -4.98 -4.27 25.26
CA LEU A 200 -6.38 -4.40 24.88
C LEU A 200 -6.56 -5.16 23.56
N SER A 201 -5.68 -4.92 22.57
CA SER A 201 -5.72 -5.64 21.29
C SER A 201 -5.54 -7.14 21.50
N ASN A 202 -4.61 -7.54 22.35
CA ASN A 202 -4.36 -8.94 22.70
C ASN A 202 -5.59 -9.58 23.38
N ILE A 203 -6.22 -8.89 24.34
CA ILE A 203 -7.47 -9.36 24.97
C ILE A 203 -8.55 -9.62 23.92
N ILE A 204 -8.80 -8.65 23.02
CA ILE A 204 -9.87 -8.78 22.03
C ILE A 204 -9.55 -9.89 21.03
N ASN A 205 -8.30 -10.02 20.58
CA ASN A 205 -7.87 -11.10 19.71
C ASN A 205 -8.06 -12.47 20.36
N ASP A 206 -7.68 -12.63 21.63
CA ASP A 206 -7.86 -13.87 22.39
C ASP A 206 -9.34 -14.23 22.54
N ILE A 207 -10.20 -13.26 22.83
CA ILE A 207 -11.65 -13.49 22.92
C ILE A 207 -12.19 -13.99 21.58
N ILE A 208 -11.86 -13.29 20.49
CA ILE A 208 -12.39 -13.64 19.15
C ILE A 208 -11.86 -15.00 18.70
N TYR A 209 -10.57 -15.27 18.91
CA TYR A 209 -9.95 -16.57 18.62
C TYR A 209 -10.72 -17.70 19.32
N ARG A 210 -10.87 -17.61 20.64
CA ARG A 210 -11.52 -18.67 21.44
C ARG A 210 -12.99 -18.89 21.06
N VAL A 211 -13.71 -17.82 20.71
CA VAL A 211 -15.09 -17.91 20.22
C VAL A 211 -15.15 -18.60 18.86
N SER A 212 -14.22 -18.26 17.96
CA SER A 212 -14.20 -18.79 16.60
C SER A 212 -13.82 -20.27 16.52
N SER A 213 -12.94 -20.74 17.41
CA SER A 213 -12.39 -22.10 17.39
C SER A 213 -13.27 -23.17 18.05
N SER A 214 -14.51 -22.84 18.47
CA SER A 214 -15.46 -23.77 19.12
C SER A 214 -14.77 -24.79 20.03
N CYS A 215 -14.10 -24.34 21.11
CA CYS A 215 -13.26 -25.17 21.98
C CYS A 215 -13.85 -26.56 22.30
N ASN A 216 -13.44 -27.55 21.52
CA ASN A 216 -13.55 -28.94 21.87
C ASN A 216 -12.23 -29.40 22.46
N ASP A 217 -12.34 -29.81 23.72
CA ASP A 217 -11.42 -30.60 24.52
C ASP A 217 -10.16 -29.93 25.12
N VAL A 218 -10.13 -29.97 26.46
CA VAL A 218 -9.00 -29.85 27.41
C VAL A 218 -8.49 -28.44 27.83
N GLU A 219 -8.65 -27.35 27.06
CA GLU A 219 -8.22 -25.99 27.51
C GLU A 219 -9.38 -25.02 27.85
N ARG A 220 -10.50 -25.59 28.32
CA ARG A 220 -11.73 -24.89 28.74
C ARG A 220 -11.63 -24.19 30.11
N LYS A 221 -10.64 -23.31 30.34
CA LYS A 221 -10.48 -22.72 31.68
C LYS A 221 -11.03 -21.32 31.88
N TYR A 222 -11.12 -20.40 30.91
CA TYR A 222 -11.36 -18.97 31.24
C TYR A 222 -12.66 -18.36 30.70
N ILE A 223 -12.97 -18.47 29.40
CA ILE A 223 -14.32 -18.08 28.89
C ILE A 223 -15.39 -19.05 29.42
N CYS A 224 -15.04 -20.29 29.71
CA CYS A 224 -15.94 -21.22 30.41
C CYS A 224 -16.18 -20.85 31.89
N ARG A 225 -15.40 -19.93 32.48
CA ARG A 225 -15.68 -19.36 33.81
C ARG A 225 -16.65 -18.18 33.73
N MET A 226 -16.87 -17.62 32.53
CA MET A 226 -17.96 -16.66 32.33
C MET A 226 -19.28 -17.40 32.39
N GLU A 227 -20.22 -16.82 33.11
CA GLU A 227 -21.60 -17.24 33.01
C GLU A 227 -22.08 -17.03 31.56
N TYR A 228 -22.91 -17.97 31.06
CA TYR A 228 -23.34 -18.00 29.66
C TYR A 228 -23.91 -16.65 29.19
N ASP A 229 -24.66 -15.96 30.06
CA ASP A 229 -25.21 -14.63 29.79
C ASP A 229 -24.12 -13.56 29.59
N ASN A 230 -23.01 -13.64 30.32
CA ASN A 230 -21.88 -12.72 30.17
C ASN A 230 -21.10 -12.99 28.88
N VAL A 231 -21.02 -14.24 28.43
CA VAL A 231 -20.45 -14.59 27.12
C VAL A 231 -21.27 -13.95 26.00
N ASN A 232 -22.60 -14.08 26.04
CA ASN A 232 -23.47 -13.46 25.04
C ASN A 232 -23.34 -11.94 25.01
N LYS A 233 -23.33 -11.29 26.19
CA LYS A 233 -23.09 -9.83 26.28
C LYS A 233 -21.75 -9.43 25.69
N LEU A 234 -20.69 -10.21 25.95
CA LEU A 234 -19.35 -9.97 25.39
C LEU A 234 -19.36 -10.05 23.87
N LEU A 235 -19.99 -11.10 23.31
CA LEU A 235 -20.12 -11.31 21.88
C LEU A 235 -20.93 -10.20 21.22
N ASP A 236 -22.02 -9.75 21.85
CA ASP A 236 -22.82 -8.64 21.36
C ASP A 236 -22.01 -7.34 21.33
N CYS A 237 -21.21 -7.07 22.37
CA CYS A 237 -20.31 -5.92 22.39
C CYS A 237 -19.28 -5.96 21.25
N ILE A 238 -18.66 -7.12 21.01
CA ILE A 238 -17.71 -7.32 19.91
C ILE A 238 -18.41 -7.13 18.55
N LYS A 239 -19.59 -7.72 18.37
CA LYS A 239 -20.38 -7.63 17.15
C LYS A 239 -20.77 -6.19 16.83
N GLN A 240 -21.16 -5.41 17.83
CA GLN A 240 -21.50 -3.98 17.68
C GLN A 240 -20.29 -3.11 17.32
N LYS A 241 -19.09 -3.47 17.80
CA LYS A 241 -17.85 -2.76 17.47
C LYS A 241 -17.17 -3.23 16.19
N THR A 242 -17.63 -4.34 15.62
CA THR A 242 -17.10 -4.86 14.36
C THR A 242 -17.59 -4.01 13.22
N TYR A 243 -16.64 -3.31 12.59
CA TYR A 243 -16.88 -2.61 11.34
C TYR A 243 -17.17 -3.63 10.26
N ARG A 244 -18.45 -3.67 9.90
CA ARG A 244 -18.89 -4.21 8.64
C ARG A 244 -18.71 -3.04 7.68
N ASP A 245 -17.95 -3.26 6.62
CA ASP A 245 -18.23 -2.51 5.41
C ASP A 245 -19.72 -2.77 5.15
N THR A 246 -20.61 -1.85 5.54
CA THR A 246 -21.80 -1.62 4.74
C THR A 246 -21.19 -1.46 3.36
N GLU A 247 -21.39 -2.46 2.50
CA GLU A 247 -20.97 -2.40 1.11
C GLU A 247 -21.13 -0.93 0.70
N LEU A 248 -20.02 -0.24 0.45
CA LEU A 248 -20.10 0.98 -0.34
C LEU A 248 -20.98 0.55 -1.49
N GLY A 249 -22.20 1.11 -1.57
CA GLY A 249 -23.29 0.68 -2.45
C GLY A 249 -22.92 0.90 -3.90
N ILE A 250 -21.88 0.20 -4.30
CA ILE A 250 -21.26 0.07 -5.59
C ILE A 250 -21.23 -1.44 -5.76
N THR A 251 -22.36 -1.97 -6.17
CA THR A 251 -22.49 -3.39 -6.55
C THR A 251 -21.41 -3.73 -7.58
N SER A 252 -21.09 -5.02 -7.72
CA SER A 252 -20.19 -5.48 -8.79
C SER A 252 -20.57 -4.90 -10.15
N ASP A 253 -21.88 -4.72 -10.39
CA ASP A 253 -22.42 -4.15 -11.61
C ASP A 253 -22.11 -2.65 -11.75
N GLN A 254 -22.15 -1.89 -10.66
CA GLN A 254 -21.75 -0.47 -10.66
C GLN A 254 -20.24 -0.29 -10.85
N LEU A 255 -19.42 -1.18 -10.28
CA LEU A 255 -17.97 -1.21 -10.57
C LEU A 255 -17.72 -1.56 -12.03
N GLN A 256 -18.42 -2.56 -12.57
CA GLN A 256 -18.31 -2.96 -13.97
C GLN A 256 -18.75 -1.83 -14.91
N THR A 257 -19.77 -1.06 -14.54
CA THR A 257 -20.20 0.14 -15.28
C THR A 257 -19.14 1.23 -15.28
N ILE A 258 -18.49 1.49 -14.12
CA ILE A 258 -17.38 2.46 -14.04
C ILE A 258 -16.19 2.00 -14.90
N TYR A 259 -15.82 0.72 -14.82
CA TYR A 259 -14.77 0.17 -15.67
C TYR A 259 -15.10 0.29 -17.16
N TYR A 260 -16.35 -0.01 -17.53
CA TYR A 260 -16.81 0.10 -18.91
C TYR A 260 -16.73 1.54 -19.42
N ASN A 261 -17.23 2.50 -18.65
CA ASN A 261 -17.20 3.92 -19.01
C ASN A 261 -15.76 4.46 -19.15
N ASN A 262 -14.85 4.02 -18.28
CA ASN A 262 -13.44 4.39 -18.37
C ASN A 262 -12.78 3.79 -19.62
N ILE A 263 -13.06 2.52 -19.93
CA ILE A 263 -12.57 1.85 -21.14
C ILE A 263 -13.11 2.55 -22.40
N GLU A 264 -14.39 2.92 -22.41
CA GLU A 264 -14.99 3.65 -23.54
C GLU A 264 -14.34 5.03 -23.74
N THR A 265 -14.07 5.75 -22.65
CA THR A 265 -13.39 7.06 -22.69
C THR A 265 -11.97 6.91 -23.24
N ILE A 266 -11.21 5.93 -22.75
CA ILE A 266 -9.86 5.63 -23.24
C ILE A 266 -9.89 5.24 -24.73
N ASN A 267 -10.89 4.46 -25.16
CA ASN A 267 -11.03 4.08 -26.57
C ASN A 267 -11.35 5.28 -27.48
N LYS A 268 -12.14 6.25 -26.99
CA LYS A 268 -12.38 7.51 -27.71
C LYS A 268 -11.10 8.32 -27.84
N GLU A 269 -10.34 8.48 -26.75
CA GLU A 269 -9.05 9.17 -26.77
C GLU A 269 -8.04 8.49 -27.70
N LEU A 270 -7.97 7.15 -27.71
CA LEU A 270 -7.12 6.39 -28.63
C LEU A 270 -7.51 6.59 -30.10
N THR A 271 -8.81 6.68 -30.40
CA THR A 271 -9.30 6.95 -31.75
C THR A 271 -8.85 8.34 -32.22
N ILE A 272 -9.02 9.36 -31.37
CA ILE A 272 -8.57 10.73 -31.65
C ILE A 272 -7.06 10.78 -31.89
N LEU A 273 -6.28 10.10 -31.04
CA LEU A 273 -4.83 10.03 -31.19
C LEU A 273 -4.41 9.35 -32.50
N ARG A 274 -5.11 8.29 -32.93
CA ARG A 274 -4.86 7.63 -34.22
C ARG A 274 -5.15 8.54 -35.40
N GLU A 275 -6.26 9.28 -35.37
CA GLU A 275 -6.60 10.26 -36.42
C GLU A 275 -5.55 11.36 -36.51
N GLN A 276 -5.11 11.90 -35.37
CA GLN A 276 -4.04 12.90 -35.33
C GLN A 276 -2.72 12.36 -35.88
N LEU A 277 -2.41 11.09 -35.63
CA LEU A 277 -1.20 10.44 -36.13
C LEU A 277 -1.26 10.26 -37.66
N MET A 278 -2.40 9.83 -38.20
CA MET A 278 -2.63 9.75 -39.65
C MET A 278 -2.50 11.12 -40.34
N LEU A 279 -3.05 12.18 -39.73
CA LEU A 279 -2.89 13.54 -40.27
C LEU A 279 -1.42 13.98 -40.27
N LYS A 280 -0.65 13.63 -39.24
CA LYS A 280 0.79 13.89 -39.20
C LYS A 280 1.54 13.12 -40.27
N ASP A 281 1.24 11.84 -40.47
CA ASP A 281 1.89 11.01 -41.50
C ASP A 281 1.62 11.55 -42.91
N SER A 282 0.38 11.96 -43.21
CA SER A 282 0.05 12.62 -44.48
C SER A 282 0.87 13.89 -44.70
N ARG A 283 1.04 14.71 -43.66
CA ARG A 283 1.83 15.94 -43.71
C ARG A 283 3.33 15.67 -43.88
N ILE A 284 3.84 14.59 -43.28
CA ILE A 284 5.22 14.12 -43.49
C ILE A 284 5.42 13.72 -44.95
N ASN A 285 4.50 12.92 -45.51
CA ASN A 285 4.57 12.48 -46.91
C ASN A 285 4.53 13.66 -47.90
N GLU A 286 3.73 14.70 -47.62
CA GLU A 286 3.72 15.93 -48.42
C GLU A 286 5.08 16.65 -48.36
N LYS A 287 5.67 16.75 -47.16
CA LYS A 287 6.98 17.37 -46.98
C LYS A 287 8.10 16.57 -47.64
N GLU A 288 8.04 15.24 -47.64
CA GLU A 288 8.99 14.40 -48.37
C GLU A 288 8.90 14.62 -49.89
N LYS A 289 7.69 14.78 -50.44
CA LYS A 289 7.52 15.13 -51.87
C LYS A 289 8.12 16.50 -52.19
N GLU A 290 7.91 17.49 -51.34
CA GLU A 290 8.49 18.82 -51.48
C GLU A 290 10.03 18.78 -51.46
N ILE A 291 10.60 18.02 -50.52
CA ILE A 291 12.05 17.78 -50.43
C ILE A 291 12.58 17.12 -51.71
N ASN A 292 11.88 16.10 -52.23
CA ASN A 292 12.29 15.42 -53.46
C ASN A 292 12.26 16.35 -54.68
N ASN A 293 11.25 17.21 -54.79
CA ASN A 293 11.18 18.20 -55.85
C ASN A 293 12.34 19.21 -55.77
N LEU A 294 12.61 19.74 -54.57
CA LEU A 294 13.74 20.65 -54.35
C LEU A 294 15.09 19.98 -54.67
N ASN A 295 15.26 18.71 -54.31
CA ASN A 295 16.47 17.95 -54.65
C ASN A 295 16.65 17.80 -56.17
N ASN A 296 15.57 17.56 -56.92
CA ASN A 296 15.62 17.49 -58.38
C ASN A 296 15.98 18.85 -58.99
N GLU A 297 15.44 19.95 -58.46
CA GLU A 297 15.81 21.30 -58.91
C GLU A 297 17.28 21.61 -58.63
N ILE A 298 17.80 21.25 -57.45
CA ILE A 298 19.21 21.40 -57.11
C ILE A 298 20.09 20.60 -58.07
N GLN A 299 19.71 19.37 -58.42
CA GLN A 299 20.45 18.56 -59.40
C GLN A 299 20.48 19.22 -60.79
N MET A 300 19.34 19.73 -61.27
CA MET A 300 19.26 20.44 -62.54
C MET A 300 20.14 21.70 -62.55
N LEU A 301 20.09 22.49 -61.47
CA LEU A 301 20.93 23.69 -61.32
C LEU A 301 22.42 23.33 -61.27
N ASN A 302 22.79 22.25 -60.59
CA ASN A 302 24.17 21.76 -60.58
C ASN A 302 24.63 21.33 -61.98
N GLN A 303 23.78 20.63 -62.74
CA GLN A 303 24.09 20.21 -64.10
C GLN A 303 24.26 21.43 -65.05
N GLN A 304 23.37 22.42 -64.94
CA GLN A 304 23.49 23.68 -65.69
C GLN A 304 24.77 24.44 -65.31
N LEU A 305 25.14 24.46 -64.03
CA LEU A 305 26.38 25.07 -63.57
C LEU A 305 27.60 24.34 -64.15
N GLU A 306 27.60 23.01 -64.18
CA GLU A 306 28.65 22.20 -64.81
C GLU A 306 28.77 22.50 -66.31
N GLU A 307 27.66 22.59 -67.03
CA GLU A 307 27.63 22.94 -68.46
C GLU A 307 28.23 24.34 -68.71
N VAL A 308 27.89 25.33 -67.89
CA VAL A 308 28.45 26.68 -67.96
C VAL A 308 29.94 26.68 -67.63
N LEU A 309 30.39 25.89 -66.65
CA LEU A 309 31.81 25.76 -66.31
C LEU A 309 32.62 25.06 -67.41
N VAL A 310 32.05 24.07 -68.09
CA VAL A 310 32.67 23.38 -69.24
C VAL A 310 32.74 24.31 -70.46
N HIS A 311 31.66 24.99 -70.81
CA HIS A 311 31.66 25.98 -71.90
C HIS A 311 32.44 27.26 -71.57
N GLY A 312 32.60 27.60 -70.29
CA GLY A 312 33.48 28.66 -69.82
C GLY A 312 34.97 28.33 -69.96
N LYS A 313 35.34 27.04 -69.91
CA LYS A 313 36.71 26.58 -70.23
C LYS A 313 37.01 26.67 -71.73
N ASP A 314 36.04 26.39 -72.60
CA ASP A 314 36.20 26.50 -74.06
C ASP A 314 36.17 27.95 -74.56
N LYS A 315 35.52 28.85 -73.81
CA LYS A 315 35.53 30.31 -74.03
C LYS A 315 36.55 31.04 -73.18
N ASN A 316 37.59 30.36 -72.69
CA ASN A 316 38.67 31.05 -72.02
C ASN A 316 39.48 31.82 -73.08
N ILE A 317 39.03 33.02 -73.41
CA ILE A 317 39.71 33.96 -74.31
C ILE A 317 41.16 34.14 -73.85
N LEU A 318 41.45 34.01 -72.55
CA LEU A 318 42.81 33.99 -72.01
C LEU A 318 43.65 32.82 -72.57
N SER A 319 43.14 31.60 -72.71
CA SER A 319 43.95 30.48 -73.26
C SER A 319 44.20 30.63 -74.76
N ARG A 320 43.28 31.21 -75.52
CA ARG A 320 43.49 31.60 -76.93
C ARG A 320 44.45 32.78 -77.08
N ILE A 321 44.34 33.80 -76.21
CA ILE A 321 45.28 34.92 -76.17
C ILE A 321 46.69 34.43 -75.80
N PHE A 322 46.82 33.49 -74.86
CA PHE A 322 48.12 32.93 -74.49
C PHE A 322 48.67 31.92 -75.51
N SER A 323 47.85 31.30 -76.36
CA SER A 323 48.34 30.45 -77.45
C SER A 323 48.83 31.23 -78.67
N ASP A 324 48.34 32.45 -78.89
CA ASP A 324 48.73 33.33 -80.01
C ASP A 324 49.92 34.25 -79.65
N ILE A 325 50.39 34.22 -78.39
CA ILE A 325 51.55 34.96 -77.91
C ILE A 325 52.76 34.02 -77.94
N ASP A 326 53.47 33.98 -79.07
CA ASP A 326 54.77 33.33 -79.20
C ASP A 326 55.85 34.23 -78.57
N VAL A 327 56.02 34.14 -77.25
CA VAL A 327 57.11 34.84 -76.55
C VAL A 327 58.20 33.83 -76.25
N SER A 328 59.23 33.86 -77.08
CA SER A 328 60.52 33.24 -76.82
C SER A 328 61.24 33.97 -75.66
N ILE A 329 60.94 33.60 -74.42
CA ILE A 329 61.76 34.01 -73.28
C ILE A 329 62.92 33.03 -73.14
N LYS A 330 64.10 33.45 -73.61
CA LYS A 330 65.38 32.84 -73.27
C LYS A 330 65.63 32.97 -71.77
N GLY A 331 65.83 31.81 -71.13
CA GLY A 331 66.47 31.69 -69.83
C GLY A 331 65.53 31.88 -68.64
N VAL A 332 65.25 30.79 -67.92
CA VAL A 332 65.87 30.48 -66.62
C VAL A 332 65.32 29.13 -66.16
N SER A 333 66.22 28.30 -65.65
CA SER A 333 66.04 26.95 -65.15
C SER A 333 65.47 26.89 -63.72
N LYS A 334 64.57 25.92 -63.46
CA LYS A 334 64.45 25.04 -62.27
C LYS A 334 63.01 24.49 -62.17
N ILE A 335 62.80 23.19 -62.42
CA ILE A 335 62.72 22.09 -61.43
C ILE A 335 61.55 22.31 -60.44
N VAL A 336 60.37 21.72 -60.72
CA VAL A 336 59.77 20.50 -60.06
C VAL A 336 59.13 20.90 -58.71
N THR A 337 57.88 20.56 -58.34
CA THR A 337 57.17 19.28 -58.36
C THR A 337 55.65 19.51 -58.22
N ALA A 338 54.86 18.63 -58.83
CA ALA A 338 53.47 18.40 -58.46
C ALA A 338 53.37 17.65 -57.11
N ALA A 339 52.34 17.94 -56.31
CA ALA A 339 51.44 16.95 -55.71
C ALA A 339 50.44 17.65 -54.78
N LYS A 340 49.16 17.63 -55.17
CA LYS A 340 48.04 17.61 -54.23
C LYS A 340 47.85 16.16 -53.78
N ASN A 341 47.71 15.96 -52.48
CA ASN A 341 46.64 15.14 -51.92
C ASN A 341 45.75 16.08 -51.12
#